data_AF-A0A816DE38-F1
#
_entry.id   AF-A0A816DE38-F1
#
_cell.length_a   1.000
_cell.length_b   1.000
_cell.length_c   1.000
_cell.angle_alpha   90.00
_cell.angle_beta   90.00
_cell.angle_gamma   90.00
#
_symmetry.space_group_name_H-M   'P 1'
#
loop_
_entity.id
_entity.type
_entity.pdbx_description
1 polymer ?
#
loop_
_entity_poly.entity_id
_entity_poly.type
_entity_poly.pdbx_seq_one_letter_code
_entity_poly.pdbx_strand_id
1 'polypeptide(L)'
;MNGEIGADSNKMVRDDMMKSIEEFQKLNLPSFDNMPNVFTHNDLGVQNLIVSDDNKKKGIIDWEWAGSYPICEEYFRSYKPIIYDDYLKNYL
;
A
#
# COMPACT_ATOMS: atom_id res chain seq x y z
N MET A 1 35.82 11.48 -9.46
CA MET A 1 34.84 11.84 -8.40
C MET A 1 33.50 11.31 -8.84
N ASN A 2 33.03 10.18 -8.30
CA ASN A 2 31.67 9.64 -8.48
C ASN A 2 31.54 8.45 -7.52
N GLY A 3 30.93 8.64 -6.34
CA GLY A 3 30.81 7.55 -5.37
C GLY A 3 29.91 7.80 -4.16
N GLU A 4 29.53 9.04 -3.84
CA GLU A 4 28.87 9.34 -2.55
C GLU A 4 27.38 9.70 -2.65
N ILE A 5 26.85 9.96 -3.85
CA ILE A 5 25.50 10.55 -4.02
C ILE A 5 24.37 9.52 -3.78
N GLY A 6 24.62 8.22 -3.99
CA GLY A 6 23.57 7.17 -3.93
C GLY A 6 23.32 6.56 -2.55
N ALA A 7 24.19 6.77 -1.57
CA ALA A 7 24.02 6.23 -0.22
C ALA A 7 23.12 7.12 0.64
N ASP A 8 23.21 8.44 0.44
CA ASP A 8 22.48 9.43 1.24
C ASP A 8 21.00 9.52 0.84
N SER A 9 20.68 9.32 -0.44
CA SER A 9 19.29 9.25 -0.92
C SER A 9 18.54 8.03 -0.38
N ASN A 10 19.17 6.85 -0.37
CA ASN A 10 18.59 5.62 0.19
C ASN A 10 18.38 5.72 1.70
N LYS A 11 19.27 6.42 2.40
CA LYS A 11 19.13 6.70 3.83
C LYS A 11 17.95 7.62 4.10
N MET A 12 17.79 8.68 3.31
CA MET A 12 16.66 9.61 3.41
C MET A 12 15.30 8.91 3.17
N VAL A 13 15.20 8.08 2.13
CA VAL A 13 13.99 7.28 1.86
C VAL A 13 13.66 6.33 3.02
N ARG A 14 14.69 5.70 3.60
CA ARG A 14 14.50 4.83 4.78
C ARG A 14 14.04 5.62 5.99
N ASP A 15 14.62 6.78 6.25
CA ASP A 15 14.28 7.62 7.40
C ASP A 15 12.84 8.15 7.28
N ASP A 16 12.41 8.56 6.09
CA ASP A 16 11.03 8.97 5.81
C ASP A 16 10.02 7.82 5.95
N MET A 17 10.40 6.61 5.52
CA MET A 17 9.59 5.40 5.72
C MET A 17 9.46 5.07 7.22
N MET A 18 10.56 5.12 7.98
CA MET A 18 10.55 4.86 9.42
C MET A 18 9.71 5.89 10.17
N LYS A 19 9.75 7.16 9.77
CA LYS A 19 8.89 8.20 10.33
C LYS A 19 7.40 7.94 10.04
N SER A 20 7.08 7.51 8.83
CA SER A 20 5.71 7.14 8.45
C SER A 20 5.20 5.93 9.27
N ILE A 21 6.07 4.95 9.55
CA ILE A 21 5.76 3.81 10.42
C ILE A 21 5.50 4.29 11.86
N GLU A 22 6.34 5.17 12.41
CA GLU A 22 6.14 5.71 13.75
C GLU A 22 4.83 6.52 13.87
N GLU A 23 4.49 7.31 12.85
CA GLU A 23 3.22 8.05 12.80
C GLU A 23 2.02 7.11 12.72
N PHE A 24 2.10 6.05 11.91
CA PHE A 24 1.08 5.01 11.83
C PHE A 24 0.89 4.27 13.17
N GLN A 25 1.99 3.95 13.86
CA GLN A 25 1.96 3.32 15.19
C GLN A 25 1.36 4.22 16.28
N LYS A 26 1.40 5.55 16.10
CA LYS A 26 0.76 6.52 17.00
C LYS A 26 -0.74 6.70 16.72
N LEU A 27 -1.25 6.22 15.58
CA LEU A 27 -2.67 6.26 15.30
C LEU A 27 -3.39 5.37 16.30
N ASN A 28 -4.36 5.95 17.01
CA ASN A 28 -5.27 5.19 17.84
C ASN A 28 -6.28 4.51 16.91
N LEU A 29 -5.87 3.39 16.31
CA LEU A 29 -6.73 2.63 15.43
C LEU A 29 -7.96 2.17 16.22
N PRO A 30 -9.17 2.21 15.63
CA PRO A 30 -10.34 1.62 16.28
C PRO A 30 -10.03 0.17 16.63
N SER A 31 -10.51 -0.30 17.79
CA SER A 31 -10.44 -1.73 18.11
C SER A 31 -11.14 -2.50 16.98
N PHE A 32 -10.42 -3.48 16.44
CA PHE A 32 -10.93 -4.41 15.45
C PHE A 32 -11.52 -5.66 16.09
N ASP A 33 -11.65 -5.66 17.42
CA ASP A 33 -12.27 -6.76 18.16
C ASP A 33 -13.75 -6.85 17.73
N ASN A 34 -14.15 -8.02 17.23
CA ASN A 34 -15.50 -8.33 16.75
C ASN A 34 -15.89 -7.70 15.40
N MET A 35 -14.92 -7.39 14.53
CA MET A 35 -15.25 -7.04 13.14
C MET A 35 -15.91 -8.23 12.43
N PRO A 36 -17.03 -8.02 11.70
CA PRO A 36 -17.69 -9.10 10.98
C PRO A 36 -16.79 -9.59 9.85
N ASN A 37 -16.80 -10.90 9.62
CA ASN A 37 -16.20 -11.46 8.42
C ASN A 37 -17.06 -11.11 7.20
N VAL A 38 -16.43 -10.58 6.17
CA VAL A 38 -17.03 -10.27 4.87
C VAL A 38 -16.23 -10.93 3.77
N PHE A 39 -16.75 -10.93 2.54
CA PHE A 39 -15.96 -11.33 1.39
C PHE A 39 -14.97 -10.21 1.05
N THR A 40 -13.68 -10.48 1.25
CA THR A 40 -12.58 -9.55 0.96
C THR A 40 -11.77 -10.07 -0.24
N HIS A 41 -11.13 -9.15 -0.95
CA HIS A 41 -10.16 -9.44 -2.01
C HIS A 41 -8.82 -9.91 -1.45
N ASN A 42 -8.40 -9.35 -0.31
CA ASN A 42 -7.22 -9.76 0.46
C ASN A 42 -5.85 -9.55 -0.24
N ASP A 43 -5.85 -8.89 -1.40
CA ASP A 43 -4.67 -8.36 -2.12
C ASP A 43 -5.07 -7.19 -3.04
N LEU A 44 -5.88 -6.26 -2.53
CA LEU A 44 -6.38 -5.14 -3.31
C LEU A 44 -5.34 -4.01 -3.42
N GLY A 45 -4.34 -4.20 -4.27
CA GLY A 45 -3.40 -3.16 -4.66
C GLY A 45 -3.79 -2.43 -5.94
N VAL A 46 -3.14 -1.28 -6.23
CA VAL A 46 -3.38 -0.51 -7.47
C VAL A 46 -3.13 -1.33 -8.74
N GLN A 47 -2.22 -2.31 -8.68
CA GLN A 47 -1.93 -3.24 -9.77
C GLN A 47 -3.11 -4.16 -10.14
N ASN A 48 -4.05 -4.34 -9.21
CA ASN A 48 -5.23 -5.19 -9.38
C ASN A 48 -6.51 -4.39 -9.73
N LEU A 49 -6.35 -3.09 -10.05
CA LEU A 49 -7.42 -2.21 -10.51
C LEU A 49 -7.31 -1.98 -12.01
N ILE A 50 -8.38 -2.26 -12.75
CA ILE A 50 -8.48 -1.85 -14.15
C ILE A 50 -9.04 -0.42 -14.18
N VAL A 51 -8.33 0.47 -14.85
CA VAL A 51 -8.70 1.88 -15.02
C VAL A 51 -8.78 2.21 -16.51
N SER A 52 -9.78 3.00 -16.92
CA SER A 52 -9.88 3.51 -18.29
C SER A 52 -9.11 4.82 -18.48
N ASP A 53 -8.93 5.23 -19.73
CA ASP A 53 -8.24 6.47 -20.11
C ASP A 53 -8.83 7.75 -19.48
N ASP A 54 -10.10 7.72 -19.07
CA ASP A 54 -10.75 8.81 -18.33
C ASP A 54 -10.57 8.71 -16.80
N ASN A 55 -9.59 7.94 -16.33
CA ASN A 55 -9.24 7.69 -14.93
C ASN A 55 -10.38 7.10 -14.08
N LYS A 56 -11.31 6.36 -14.70
CA LYS A 56 -12.39 5.68 -13.98
C LYS A 56 -12.08 4.21 -13.76
N LYS A 57 -12.32 3.71 -12.54
CA LYS A 57 -12.25 2.27 -12.24
C LYS A 57 -13.27 1.51 -13.08
N LYS A 58 -12.82 0.48 -13.79
CA LYS A 58 -13.64 -0.42 -14.63
C LYS A 58 -13.77 -1.83 -14.06
N GLY A 59 -12.82 -2.26 -13.24
CA GLY A 59 -12.84 -3.60 -12.68
C GLY A 59 -11.83 -3.81 -11.57
N ILE A 60 -11.99 -4.94 -10.88
CA ILE A 60 -11.05 -5.51 -9.91
C ILE A 60 -10.74 -6.92 -10.40
N ILE A 61 -9.46 -7.26 -10.48
CA ILE A 61 -8.96 -8.55 -10.96
C ILE A 61 -8.08 -9.22 -9.89
N ASP A 62 -7.68 -10.46 -10.16
CA ASP A 62 -6.74 -11.21 -9.31
C ASP A 62 -7.30 -11.62 -7.93
N TRP A 63 -8.41 -12.37 -7.98
CA TRP A 63 -9.18 -12.81 -6.79
C TRP A 63 -8.62 -14.07 -6.11
N GLU A 64 -7.40 -14.50 -6.42
CA GLU A 64 -6.87 -15.78 -5.95
C GLU A 64 -6.68 -15.85 -4.42
N TRP A 65 -6.56 -14.70 -3.76
CA TRP A 65 -6.44 -14.56 -2.30
C TRP A 65 -7.77 -14.24 -1.61
N ALA A 66 -8.85 -14.10 -2.37
CA ALA A 66 -10.14 -13.67 -1.84
C ALA A 66 -10.74 -14.71 -0.89
N GLY A 67 -11.48 -14.23 0.11
CA GLY A 67 -12.06 -15.12 1.11
C GLY A 67 -12.88 -14.41 2.17
N SER A 68 -13.23 -15.14 3.23
CA SER A 68 -13.99 -14.63 4.36
C SER A 68 -13.04 -14.16 5.46
N TYR A 69 -12.89 -12.85 5.60
CA TYR A 69 -11.96 -12.21 6.55
C TYR A 69 -12.62 -11.03 7.26
N PRO A 70 -12.14 -10.63 8.46
CA PRO A 70 -12.60 -9.41 9.11
C PRO A 70 -12.48 -8.21 8.18
N ILE A 71 -13.49 -7.33 8.14
CA ILE A 71 -13.53 -6.19 7.20
C ILE A 71 -12.27 -5.30 7.25
N CYS A 72 -11.61 -5.23 8.41
CA CYS A 72 -10.37 -4.47 8.58
C CYS A 72 -9.18 -4.99 7.77
N GLU A 73 -9.14 -6.29 7.46
CA GLU A 73 -8.05 -6.92 6.69
C GLU A 73 -7.88 -6.30 5.31
N GLU A 74 -8.98 -5.94 4.65
CA GLU A 74 -8.93 -5.27 3.34
C GLU A 74 -8.21 -3.93 3.43
N TYR A 75 -8.50 -3.13 4.48
CA TYR A 75 -7.87 -1.84 4.67
C TYR A 75 -6.38 -1.97 4.97
N PHE A 76 -5.98 -2.93 5.82
CA PHE A 76 -4.58 -3.15 6.13
C PHE A 76 -3.76 -3.61 4.93
N ARG A 77 -4.31 -4.50 4.10
CA ARG A 77 -3.61 -5.04 2.93
C ARG A 77 -3.61 -4.10 1.74
N SER A 78 -4.66 -3.29 1.60
CA SER A 78 -4.68 -2.17 0.66
C SER A 78 -3.72 -1.06 1.10
N TYR A 79 -3.51 -0.90 2.41
CA TYR A 79 -2.46 -0.06 2.99
C TYR A 79 -1.10 -0.74 2.93
N LYS A 80 -0.66 -1.15 1.73
CA LYS A 80 0.78 -1.17 1.48
C LYS A 80 1.16 0.30 1.38
N PRO A 81 2.04 0.85 2.26
CA PRO A 81 2.61 2.16 1.98
C PRO A 81 3.12 2.06 0.56
N ILE A 82 2.53 2.85 -0.34
CA ILE A 82 3.07 2.98 -1.68
C ILE A 82 4.42 3.60 -1.41
N ILE A 83 5.45 2.77 -1.29
CA ILE A 83 6.82 3.19 -1.47
C ILE A 83 6.84 3.56 -2.95
N TYR A 84 6.39 4.78 -3.24
CA TYR A 84 6.73 5.51 -4.45
C TYR A 84 8.24 5.66 -4.36
N ASP A 85 8.95 4.60 -4.71
CA ASP A 85 10.36 4.68 -4.96
C ASP A 85 10.52 5.56 -6.20
N ASP A 86 11.49 6.48 -6.18
CA ASP A 86 11.79 7.38 -7.29
C ASP A 86 12.05 6.63 -8.61
N TYR A 87 12.28 5.31 -8.55
CA TYR A 87 12.38 4.40 -9.68
C TYR A 87 11.11 4.35 -10.57
N LEU A 88 9.90 4.55 -10.02
CA LEU A 88 8.66 4.49 -10.80
C LEU A 88 8.38 5.77 -11.61
N LYS A 89 9.05 6.89 -11.33
CA LYS A 89 8.96 8.11 -12.15
C LYS A 89 9.53 7.93 -13.56
N ASN A 90 10.33 6.90 -13.80
CA ASN A 90 10.93 6.65 -15.12
C ASN A 90 10.06 5.75 -16.02
N TYR A 91 8.91 5.28 -15.52
CA TYR A 91 8.01 4.38 -16.24
C TYR A 91 6.59 4.94 -16.45
N LEU A 92 6.36 6.20 -16.06
CA LEU A 92 5.16 7.01 -16.38
C LEU A 92 5.59 8.23 -17.19
#